data_AF-A0A3M1GKA0-F1
#
_entry.id   AF-A0A3M1GKA0-F1
#
_cell.length_a   1.000
_cell.length_b   1.000
_cell.length_c   1.000
_cell.angle_alpha   90.00
_cell.angle_beta   90.00
_cell.angle_gamma   90.00
#
_symmetry.space_group_name_H-M   'P 1'
#
loop_
_entity.id
_entity.type
_entity.pdbx_description
1 polymer ?
#
loop_
_entity_poly.entity_id
_entity_poly.type
_entity_poly.pdbx_seq_one_letter_code
_entity_poly.pdbx_strand_id
1 'polypeptide(L)'
;MFCYQCEQTAKGGCTTVGVCGKPPEVSALQDLLEHALRGLSLIAVKARQKGISEPEINGFTLEALFSTLTNVNFDADSTAGLVRRAVELREALKEKAKVSDDHEAASFYPRPELTAMIEQVSLYGISSLHNDPDVRSLIHTVMYGLKGIAAYAYHARRLGKEDEQVYEYLHHALSDMLNPELGLQDWVERAMECGRINLRTMKLLDEANTSAFGHPEPTEVSLGARKGKAILVSGHDLKDLYEILKQTEGTGINVYTHGEMLPAHG
;
A
#
# COMPACT_ATOMS: atom_id res chain seq x y z
N MET A 1 11.97 10.51 13.10
CA MET A 1 10.99 9.53 12.61
C MET A 1 10.21 8.96 13.80
N PHE A 2 9.04 8.38 13.57
CA PHE A 2 8.38 7.47 14.51
C PHE A 2 7.65 6.40 13.71
N CYS A 3 8.06 5.14 13.83
CA CYS A 3 7.47 4.02 13.09
C CYS A 3 7.40 2.77 13.97
N TYR A 4 6.23 2.16 14.06
CA TYR A 4 6.00 0.95 14.85
C TYR A 4 5.12 -0.11 14.17
N GLN A 5 5.03 -0.05 12.83
CA GLN A 5 4.11 -0.87 12.05
C GLN A 5 4.49 -2.36 11.95
N CYS A 6 5.71 -2.75 12.36
CA CYS A 6 6.18 -4.12 12.27
C CYS A 6 6.50 -4.70 13.65
N GLU A 7 6.41 -6.02 13.76
CA GLU A 7 6.66 -6.78 14.99
C GLU A 7 8.04 -6.50 15.59
N GLN A 8 9.05 -6.34 14.73
CA GLN A 8 10.44 -6.10 15.13
C GLN A 8 10.74 -4.65 15.55
N THR A 9 9.73 -3.80 15.71
CA THR A 9 9.96 -2.40 16.12
C THR A 9 10.78 -2.32 17.41
N ALA A 10 11.69 -1.35 17.50
CA ALA A 10 12.36 -1.04 18.75
C ALA A 10 11.31 -0.72 19.85
N LYS A 11 11.62 -1.01 21.12
CA LYS A 11 10.70 -0.94 22.27
C LYS A 11 9.79 0.31 22.25
N GLY A 12 8.55 0.15 21.79
CA GLY A 12 7.53 1.22 21.69
C GLY A 12 7.53 2.06 20.41
N GLY A 13 8.53 1.90 19.53
CA GLY A 13 8.63 2.55 18.23
C GLY A 13 10.08 2.84 17.82
N CYS A 14 10.36 2.79 16.52
CA CYS A 14 11.65 3.22 15.95
C CYS A 14 11.69 4.75 15.81
N THR A 15 12.61 5.42 16.51
CA THR A 15 12.69 6.89 16.58
C THR A 15 13.90 7.53 15.88
N THR A 16 14.98 6.76 15.71
CA THR A 16 16.24 7.23 15.08
C THR A 16 16.46 6.60 13.71
N VAL A 17 16.45 5.26 13.67
CA VAL A 17 16.50 4.43 12.46
C VAL A 17 15.59 3.22 12.69
N GLY A 18 14.98 2.69 11.63
CA GLY A 18 14.21 1.46 11.71
C GLY A 18 15.09 0.25 12.01
N VAL A 19 14.60 -0.71 12.81
CA VAL A 19 15.28 -2.00 12.99
C VAL A 19 15.44 -2.74 11.66
N CYS A 20 14.51 -2.53 10.73
CA CYS A 20 14.56 -3.01 9.36
C CYS A 20 15.57 -2.26 8.45
N GLY A 21 16.31 -1.29 8.98
CA GLY A 21 17.24 -0.44 8.22
C GLY A 21 16.59 0.77 7.55
N LYS A 22 15.29 1.04 7.76
CA LYS A 22 14.61 2.19 7.15
C LYS A 22 15.21 3.50 7.68
N PRO A 23 15.80 4.35 6.82
CA PRO A 23 16.37 5.62 7.25
C PRO A 23 15.24 6.64 7.57
N PRO A 24 15.50 7.63 8.45
CA PRO A 24 14.49 8.59 8.90
C PRO A 24 13.88 9.41 7.76
N GLU A 25 14.64 9.69 6.70
CA GLU A 25 14.19 10.42 5.50
C GLU A 25 13.11 9.64 4.74
N VAL A 26 13.34 8.33 4.52
CA VAL A 26 12.33 7.46 3.88
C VAL A 26 11.11 7.31 4.77
N SER A 27 11.30 7.17 6.09
CA SER A 27 10.17 7.13 7.02
C SER A 27 9.34 8.42 6.95
N ALA A 28 10.00 9.57 6.83
CA ALA A 28 9.33 10.86 6.72
C ALA A 28 8.52 10.99 5.43
N LEU A 29 9.09 10.53 4.31
CA LEU A 29 8.42 10.55 3.01
C LEU A 29 7.24 9.58 2.94
N GLN A 30 7.33 8.42 3.61
CA GLN A 30 6.19 7.48 3.73
C GLN A 30 5.04 8.11 4.53
N ASP A 31 5.32 8.78 5.65
CA ASP A 31 4.29 9.52 6.41
C ASP A 31 3.65 10.64 5.55
N LEU A 32 4.46 11.35 4.75
CA LEU A 32 3.99 12.39 3.86
C LEU A 32 3.15 11.84 2.70
N LEU A 33 3.52 10.67 2.16
CA LEU A 33 2.75 9.97 1.15
C LEU A 33 1.38 9.56 1.70
N GLU A 34 1.34 9.00 2.90
CA GLU A 34 0.08 8.67 3.58
C GLU A 34 -0.79 9.93 3.77
N HIS A 35 -0.22 11.06 4.18
CA HIS A 35 -0.96 12.31 4.28
C HIS A 35 -1.53 12.77 2.93
N ALA A 36 -0.72 12.73 1.85
CA ALA A 36 -1.18 13.07 0.51
C ALA A 36 -2.29 12.13 0.02
N LEU A 37 -2.21 10.84 0.36
CA LEU A 37 -3.24 9.84 0.04
C LEU A 37 -4.56 10.08 0.79
N ARG A 38 -4.53 10.57 2.03
CA ARG A 38 -5.76 10.99 2.74
C ARG A 38 -6.42 12.18 2.03
N GLY A 39 -5.63 13.15 1.58
CA GLY A 39 -6.09 14.27 0.77
C GLY A 39 -6.68 13.87 -0.59
N LEU A 40 -6.02 12.94 -1.30
CA LEU A 40 -6.55 12.35 -2.54
C LEU A 40 -7.87 11.60 -2.27
N SER A 41 -7.92 10.82 -1.20
CA SER A 41 -9.08 10.01 -0.81
C SER A 41 -10.30 10.86 -0.45
N LEU A 42 -10.14 12.01 0.22
CA LEU A 42 -11.23 12.96 0.45
C LEU A 42 -11.91 13.36 -0.86
N ILE A 43 -11.11 13.72 -1.87
CA ILE A 43 -11.60 14.12 -3.19
C ILE A 43 -12.20 12.92 -3.92
N ALA A 44 -11.61 11.73 -3.80
CA ALA A 44 -12.14 10.48 -4.36
C ALA A 44 -13.53 10.14 -3.82
N VAL A 45 -13.74 10.23 -2.51
CA VAL A 45 -15.05 10.02 -1.87
C VAL A 45 -16.09 10.99 -2.44
N LYS A 46 -15.77 12.29 -2.57
CA LYS A 46 -16.68 13.29 -3.15
C LYS A 46 -16.95 13.06 -4.64
N ALA A 47 -15.94 12.65 -5.41
CA ALA A 47 -16.11 12.31 -6.82
C ALA A 47 -17.05 11.11 -6.99
N ARG A 48 -16.92 10.09 -6.13
CA ARG A 48 -17.79 8.90 -6.11
C ARG A 48 -19.25 9.24 -5.84
N GLN A 49 -19.54 10.21 -4.97
CA GLN A 49 -20.90 10.73 -4.75
C GLN A 49 -21.53 11.35 -6.02
N LYS A 50 -20.71 11.75 -6.99
CA LYS A 50 -21.14 12.22 -8.32
C LYS A 50 -21.08 11.13 -9.40
N GLY A 51 -20.86 9.88 -9.02
CA GLY A 51 -20.72 8.74 -9.94
C GLY A 51 -19.40 8.70 -10.69
N ILE A 52 -18.35 9.40 -10.20
CA ILE A 52 -17.03 9.43 -10.82
C ILE A 52 -16.06 8.60 -9.99
N SER A 53 -15.55 7.53 -10.59
CA SER A 53 -14.49 6.67 -10.05
C SER A 53 -13.45 6.45 -11.16
N GLU A 54 -12.19 6.74 -10.86
CA GLU A 54 -11.11 6.72 -11.85
C GLU A 54 -10.21 5.49 -11.64
N PRO A 55 -10.10 4.57 -12.62
CA PRO A 55 -9.27 3.37 -12.49
C PRO A 55 -7.80 3.66 -12.19
N GLU A 56 -7.27 4.77 -12.67
CA GLU A 56 -5.91 5.22 -12.38
C GLU A 56 -5.74 5.57 -10.90
N ILE A 57 -6.68 6.30 -10.31
CA ILE A 57 -6.63 6.69 -8.90
C ILE A 57 -6.79 5.46 -8.01
N ASN A 58 -7.72 4.57 -8.36
CA ASN A 58 -7.91 3.30 -7.65
C ASN A 58 -6.60 2.50 -7.61
N GLY A 59 -5.95 2.31 -8.76
CA GLY A 59 -4.70 1.55 -8.85
C GLY A 59 -3.53 2.22 -8.13
N PHE A 60 -3.40 3.53 -8.31
CA PHE A 60 -2.38 4.32 -7.64
C PHE A 60 -2.50 4.26 -6.12
N THR A 61 -3.71 4.31 -5.56
CA THR A 61 -3.91 4.15 -4.12
C THR A 61 -3.38 2.80 -3.61
N LEU A 62 -3.55 1.71 -4.36
CA LEU A 62 -2.98 0.41 -4.00
C LEU A 62 -1.46 0.43 -3.98
N GLU A 63 -0.87 0.90 -5.08
CA GLU A 63 0.58 0.95 -5.28
C GLU A 63 1.25 1.81 -4.20
N ALA A 64 0.71 3.01 -3.97
CA ALA A 64 1.24 3.95 -3.00
C ALA A 64 1.17 3.39 -1.57
N LEU A 65 0.04 2.79 -1.15
CA LEU A 65 -0.06 2.14 0.16
C LEU A 65 0.92 0.97 0.29
N PHE A 66 0.99 0.09 -0.73
CA PHE A 66 1.89 -1.06 -0.74
C PHE A 66 3.36 -0.61 -0.63
N SER A 67 3.76 0.48 -1.30
CA SER A 67 5.12 1.01 -1.24
C SER A 67 5.60 1.37 0.18
N THR A 68 4.67 1.60 1.11
CA THR A 68 4.96 1.94 2.52
C THR A 68 4.98 0.74 3.47
N LEU A 69 4.75 -0.49 2.97
CA LEU A 69 4.92 -1.70 3.75
C LEU A 69 6.38 -1.93 4.12
N THR A 70 6.58 -2.65 5.24
CA THR A 70 7.91 -2.97 5.75
C THR A 70 8.71 -3.76 4.70
N ASN A 71 9.94 -3.33 4.44
CA ASN A 71 10.86 -3.94 3.48
C ASN A 71 10.45 -3.87 1.99
N VAL A 72 9.54 -2.96 1.62
CA VAL A 72 9.13 -2.80 0.21
C VAL A 72 9.96 -1.75 -0.53
N ASN A 73 9.98 -0.50 -0.07
CA ASN A 73 10.69 0.58 -0.75
C ASN A 73 11.54 1.41 0.22
N PHE A 74 12.84 1.52 -0.08
CA PHE A 74 13.81 2.33 0.66
C PHE A 74 14.39 3.49 -0.17
N ASP A 75 13.88 3.69 -1.39
CA ASP A 75 14.31 4.75 -2.29
C ASP A 75 13.52 6.05 -1.99
N ALA A 76 14.26 7.07 -1.53
CA ALA A 76 13.70 8.36 -1.18
C ALA A 76 13.14 9.12 -2.39
N ASP A 77 13.83 9.09 -3.53
CA ASP A 77 13.39 9.78 -4.75
C ASP A 77 12.13 9.12 -5.32
N SER A 78 12.06 7.78 -5.29
CA SER A 78 10.86 7.02 -5.65
C SER A 78 9.67 7.40 -4.76
N THR A 79 9.87 7.42 -3.44
CA THR A 79 8.80 7.77 -2.49
C THR A 79 8.36 9.23 -2.68
N ALA A 80 9.29 10.18 -2.88
CA ALA A 80 8.96 11.57 -3.19
C ALA A 80 8.21 11.72 -4.53
N GLY A 81 8.52 10.89 -5.52
CA GLY A 81 7.76 10.78 -6.77
C GLY A 81 6.30 10.40 -6.53
N LEU A 82 6.04 9.41 -5.67
CA LEU A 82 4.69 9.02 -5.28
C LEU A 82 3.93 10.13 -4.56
N VAL A 83 4.59 10.90 -3.69
CA VAL A 83 3.96 12.05 -3.01
C VAL A 83 3.48 13.09 -4.03
N ARG A 84 4.33 13.45 -5.00
CA ARG A 84 3.97 14.38 -6.07
C ARG A 84 2.82 13.84 -6.90
N ARG A 85 2.88 12.55 -7.26
CA ARG A 85 1.83 11.89 -8.05
C ARG A 85 0.47 11.88 -7.36
N ALA A 86 0.44 11.65 -6.04
CA ALA A 86 -0.80 11.70 -5.27
C ALA A 86 -1.47 13.08 -5.37
N VAL A 87 -0.70 14.15 -5.28
CA VAL A 87 -1.20 15.53 -5.40
C VAL A 87 -1.64 15.85 -6.83
N GLU A 88 -0.87 15.45 -7.85
CA GLU A 88 -1.27 15.62 -9.26
C GLU A 88 -2.62 14.96 -9.56
N LEU A 89 -2.80 13.71 -9.11
CA LEU A 89 -4.05 12.96 -9.29
C LEU A 89 -5.20 13.62 -8.53
N ARG A 90 -4.94 14.16 -7.33
CA ARG A 90 -5.95 14.86 -6.54
C ARG A 90 -6.46 16.09 -7.27
N GLU A 91 -5.57 16.93 -7.78
CA GLU A 91 -5.97 18.16 -8.50
C GLU A 91 -6.69 17.83 -9.81
N ALA A 92 -6.20 16.85 -10.58
CA ALA A 92 -6.88 16.39 -11.78
C ALA A 92 -8.31 15.89 -11.48
N LEU A 93 -8.49 15.17 -10.37
CA LEU A 93 -9.80 14.68 -9.96
C LEU A 93 -10.74 15.81 -9.52
N LYS A 94 -10.25 16.81 -8.77
CA LYS A 94 -11.05 17.99 -8.39
C LYS A 94 -11.63 18.67 -9.61
N GLU A 95 -10.80 18.95 -10.61
CA GLU A 95 -11.22 19.59 -11.86
C GLU A 95 -12.24 18.72 -12.61
N LYS A 96 -11.95 17.43 -12.76
CA LYS A 96 -12.82 16.48 -13.48
C LYS A 96 -14.19 16.34 -12.82
N ALA A 97 -14.22 16.14 -11.50
CA ALA A 97 -15.46 15.93 -10.74
C ALA A 97 -16.14 17.23 -10.30
N LYS A 98 -15.48 18.38 -10.48
CA LYS A 98 -15.93 19.70 -10.01
C LYS A 98 -16.24 19.67 -8.51
N VAL A 99 -15.34 19.11 -7.72
CA VAL A 99 -15.46 18.98 -6.26
C VAL A 99 -14.30 19.70 -5.58
N SER A 100 -14.55 20.16 -4.36
CA SER A 100 -13.55 20.74 -3.48
C SER A 100 -13.75 20.27 -2.05
N ASP A 101 -12.74 20.45 -1.22
CA ASP A 101 -12.78 20.22 0.22
C ASP A 101 -11.88 21.25 0.90
N ASP A 102 -12.35 21.81 2.02
CA ASP A 102 -11.65 22.87 2.75
C ASP A 102 -10.63 22.32 3.75
N HIS A 103 -10.59 21.00 3.95
CA HIS A 103 -9.59 20.35 4.79
C HIS A 103 -8.16 20.58 4.25
N GLU A 104 -7.20 20.83 5.15
CA GLU A 104 -5.81 21.14 4.77
C GLU A 104 -5.16 20.05 3.90
N ALA A 105 -5.43 18.77 4.17
CA ALA A 105 -4.95 17.66 3.36
C ALA A 105 -5.44 17.71 1.90
N ALA A 106 -6.60 18.32 1.62
CA ALA A 106 -7.08 18.52 0.26
C ALA A 106 -6.37 19.67 -0.45
N SER A 107 -5.65 20.55 0.24
CA SER A 107 -4.87 21.66 -0.32
C SER A 107 -3.35 21.52 -0.11
N PHE A 108 -2.89 20.43 0.49
CA PHE A 108 -1.47 20.12 0.69
C PHE A 108 -0.69 20.04 -0.64
N TYR A 109 0.47 20.70 -0.72
CA TYR A 109 1.42 20.54 -1.83
C TYR A 109 2.82 20.21 -1.28
N PRO A 110 3.52 19.21 -1.85
CA PRO A 110 4.89 18.94 -1.47
C PRO A 110 5.83 20.04 -1.99
N ARG A 111 6.86 20.38 -1.21
CA ARG A 111 7.94 21.25 -1.66
C ARG A 111 8.71 20.56 -2.81
N PRO A 112 9.24 21.33 -3.78
CA PRO A 112 9.90 20.75 -4.96
C PRO A 112 11.20 20.01 -4.59
N GLU A 113 12.01 20.60 -3.72
CA GLU A 113 13.29 20.05 -3.26
C GLU A 113 13.08 18.96 -2.21
N LEU A 114 13.81 17.84 -2.35
CA LEU A 114 13.65 16.66 -1.49
C LEU A 114 13.81 16.99 0.00
N THR A 115 14.86 17.73 0.37
CA THR A 115 15.11 18.14 1.76
C THR A 115 13.96 18.98 2.31
N ALA A 116 13.49 19.96 1.54
CA ALA A 116 12.36 20.81 1.95
C ALA A 116 11.03 20.03 2.02
N MET A 117 10.88 18.97 1.21
CA MET A 117 9.73 18.07 1.28
C MET A 117 9.74 17.25 2.57
N ILE A 118 10.90 16.68 2.92
CA ILE A 118 11.09 15.90 4.16
C ILE A 118 10.75 16.76 5.40
N GLU A 119 11.15 18.03 5.40
CA GLU A 119 10.85 18.97 6.49
C GLU A 119 9.34 19.16 6.72
N GLN A 120 8.48 18.97 5.71
CA GLN A 120 7.02 19.09 5.88
C GLN A 120 6.43 18.00 6.77
N VAL A 121 7.13 16.88 7.00
CA VAL A 121 6.60 15.77 7.79
C VAL A 121 6.31 16.15 9.24
N SER A 122 6.99 17.18 9.78
CA SER A 122 6.81 17.58 11.18
C SER A 122 5.37 17.96 11.52
N LEU A 123 4.54 18.23 10.51
CA LEU A 123 3.12 18.56 10.63
C LEU A 123 2.20 17.33 10.49
N TYR A 124 2.67 16.26 9.84
CA TYR A 124 1.80 15.19 9.32
C TYR A 124 2.18 13.76 9.75
N GLY A 125 3.18 13.61 10.61
CA GLY A 125 3.61 12.30 11.12
C GLY A 125 2.48 11.54 11.84
N ILE A 126 2.57 10.22 11.89
CA ILE A 126 1.47 9.36 12.40
C ILE A 126 1.01 9.71 13.83
N SER A 127 1.87 10.30 14.64
CA SER A 127 1.55 10.75 16.00
C SER A 127 0.55 11.90 16.06
N SER A 128 0.39 12.70 14.99
CA SER A 128 -0.52 13.84 14.94
C SER A 128 -1.97 13.49 14.59
N LEU A 129 -2.26 12.22 14.25
CA LEU A 129 -3.59 11.82 13.76
C LEU A 129 -4.72 11.98 14.78
N HIS A 130 -4.42 11.82 16.07
CA HIS A 130 -5.41 12.04 17.11
C HIS A 130 -4.72 12.29 18.46
N ASN A 131 -5.35 13.10 19.32
CA ASN A 131 -4.82 13.43 20.65
C ASN A 131 -5.02 12.29 21.67
N ASP A 132 -6.19 11.65 21.63
CA ASP A 132 -6.48 10.45 22.42
C ASP A 132 -5.64 9.25 21.93
N PRO A 133 -4.83 8.61 22.80
CA PRO A 133 -3.96 7.50 22.43
C PRO A 133 -4.71 6.22 22.00
N ASP A 134 -5.90 5.96 22.54
CA ASP A 134 -6.68 4.75 22.22
C ASP A 134 -7.32 4.88 20.84
N VAL A 135 -7.88 6.06 20.54
CA VAL A 135 -8.37 6.38 19.19
C VAL A 135 -7.23 6.34 18.17
N ARG A 136 -6.08 6.95 18.50
CA ARG A 136 -4.89 6.93 17.63
C ARG A 136 -4.39 5.51 17.35
N SER A 137 -4.41 4.64 18.36
CA SER A 137 -4.05 3.23 18.22
C SER A 137 -4.92 2.51 17.18
N LEU A 138 -6.25 2.74 17.21
CA LEU A 138 -7.17 2.15 16.23
C LEU A 138 -7.02 2.76 14.83
N ILE A 139 -6.77 4.07 14.72
CA ILE A 139 -6.44 4.69 13.42
C ILE A 139 -5.23 4.01 12.78
N HIS A 140 -4.17 3.78 13.57
CA HIS A 140 -2.96 3.11 13.07
C HIS A 140 -3.22 1.65 12.73
N THR A 141 -4.02 0.96 13.55
CA THR A 141 -4.47 -0.42 13.27
C THR A 141 -5.17 -0.51 11.91
N VAL A 142 -6.11 0.40 11.63
CA VAL A 142 -6.79 0.47 10.33
C VAL A 142 -5.78 0.78 9.24
N MET A 143 -4.95 1.83 9.39
CA MET A 143 -3.95 2.21 8.39
C MET A 143 -3.05 1.03 7.98
N TYR A 144 -2.56 0.27 8.95
CA TYR A 144 -1.71 -0.89 8.67
C TYR A 144 -2.49 -2.03 7.99
N GLY A 145 -3.76 -2.22 8.34
CA GLY A 145 -4.67 -3.10 7.62
C GLY A 145 -4.89 -2.69 6.16
N LEU A 146 -5.09 -1.39 5.89
CA LEU A 146 -5.25 -0.87 4.53
C LEU A 146 -4.05 -1.19 3.64
N LYS A 147 -2.83 -1.11 4.19
CA LYS A 147 -1.60 -1.46 3.45
C LYS A 147 -1.56 -2.94 3.05
N GLY A 148 -1.98 -3.84 3.94
CA GLY A 148 -2.09 -5.27 3.64
C GLY A 148 -3.14 -5.55 2.57
N ILE A 149 -4.34 -4.94 2.70
CA ILE A 149 -5.40 -5.01 1.70
C ILE A 149 -4.89 -4.52 0.34
N ALA A 150 -4.21 -3.38 0.32
CA ALA A 150 -3.67 -2.78 -0.89
C ALA A 150 -2.69 -3.71 -1.61
N ALA A 151 -1.81 -4.40 -0.88
CA ALA A 151 -0.88 -5.37 -1.47
C ALA A 151 -1.60 -6.54 -2.16
N TYR A 152 -2.60 -7.13 -1.51
CA TYR A 152 -3.36 -8.22 -2.11
C TYR A 152 -4.18 -7.77 -3.33
N ALA A 153 -4.86 -6.62 -3.22
CA ALA A 153 -5.63 -6.05 -4.31
C ALA A 153 -4.74 -5.65 -5.50
N TYR A 154 -3.53 -5.18 -5.24
CA TYR A 154 -2.55 -4.86 -6.28
C TYR A 154 -2.21 -6.08 -7.13
N HIS A 155 -1.88 -7.21 -6.49
CA HIS A 155 -1.58 -8.45 -7.22
C HIS A 155 -2.81 -9.01 -7.97
N ALA A 156 -4.00 -8.94 -7.38
CA ALA A 156 -5.23 -9.34 -8.06
C ALA A 156 -5.48 -8.50 -9.33
N ARG A 157 -5.30 -7.18 -9.22
CA ARG A 157 -5.44 -6.24 -10.35
C ARG A 157 -4.44 -6.52 -11.46
N ARG A 158 -3.20 -6.90 -11.12
CA ARG A 158 -2.19 -7.27 -12.13
C ARG A 158 -2.61 -8.46 -12.99
N LEU A 159 -3.48 -9.31 -12.48
CA LEU A 159 -4.11 -10.44 -13.18
C LEU A 159 -5.50 -10.11 -13.74
N GLY A 160 -5.90 -8.83 -13.74
CA GLY A 160 -7.16 -8.37 -14.31
C GLY A 160 -8.39 -8.60 -13.43
N LYS A 161 -8.21 -8.88 -12.14
CA LYS A 161 -9.30 -9.00 -11.16
C LYS A 161 -9.32 -7.76 -10.26
N GLU A 162 -10.43 -7.04 -10.28
CA GLU A 162 -10.62 -5.80 -9.50
C GLU A 162 -11.97 -5.85 -8.79
N ASP A 163 -12.11 -5.12 -7.69
CA ASP A 163 -13.35 -5.03 -6.92
C ASP A 163 -13.56 -3.60 -6.40
N GLU A 164 -14.61 -2.95 -6.92
CA GLU A 164 -14.90 -1.55 -6.61
C GLU A 164 -15.13 -1.29 -5.12
N GLN A 165 -15.65 -2.27 -4.37
CA GLN A 165 -15.89 -2.12 -2.93
C GLN A 165 -14.58 -2.05 -2.14
N VAL A 166 -13.51 -2.68 -2.64
CA VAL A 166 -12.18 -2.56 -2.03
C VAL A 166 -11.65 -1.15 -2.22
N TYR A 167 -11.77 -0.58 -3.43
CA TYR A 167 -11.31 0.78 -3.72
C TYR A 167 -12.10 1.84 -2.96
N GLU A 168 -13.42 1.71 -2.96
CA GLU A 168 -14.30 2.58 -2.19
C GLU A 168 -13.92 2.57 -0.70
N TYR A 169 -13.75 1.39 -0.11
CA TYR A 169 -13.35 1.28 1.29
C TYR A 169 -11.99 1.92 1.59
N LEU A 170 -10.97 1.69 0.75
CA LEU A 170 -9.64 2.29 0.94
C LEU A 170 -9.72 3.82 0.95
N HIS A 171 -10.48 4.41 0.02
CA HIS A 171 -10.69 5.86 -0.03
C HIS A 171 -11.48 6.37 1.17
N HIS A 172 -12.56 5.70 1.56
CA HIS A 172 -13.34 6.08 2.75
C HIS A 172 -12.51 6.00 4.03
N ALA A 173 -11.80 4.88 4.26
CA ALA A 173 -11.00 4.69 5.46
C ALA A 173 -9.84 5.70 5.57
N LEU A 174 -9.18 6.04 4.46
CA LEU A 174 -8.16 7.09 4.44
C LEU A 174 -8.75 8.48 4.70
N SER A 175 -9.91 8.78 4.11
CA SER A 175 -10.63 10.03 4.34
C SER A 175 -11.07 10.18 5.81
N ASP A 176 -11.56 9.10 6.42
CA ASP A 176 -12.02 9.09 7.82
C ASP A 176 -10.92 9.44 8.82
N MET A 177 -9.65 9.17 8.51
CA MET A 177 -8.52 9.54 9.37
C MET A 177 -8.33 11.06 9.52
N LEU A 178 -9.04 11.85 8.72
CA LEU A 178 -9.06 13.31 8.79
C LEU A 178 -10.29 13.85 9.53
N ASN A 179 -11.21 12.99 9.97
CA ASN A 179 -12.40 13.40 10.70
C ASN A 179 -12.17 13.35 12.22
N PRO A 180 -12.05 14.52 12.90
CA PRO A 180 -11.79 14.57 14.34
C PRO A 180 -13.03 14.21 15.19
N GLU A 181 -14.21 14.08 14.58
CA GLU A 181 -15.45 13.75 15.29
C GLU A 181 -15.60 12.26 15.58
N LEU A 182 -14.81 11.41 14.92
CA LEU A 182 -14.87 9.95 15.08
C LEU A 182 -14.25 9.52 16.41
N GLY A 183 -15.07 8.95 17.28
CA GLY A 183 -14.67 8.49 18.59
C GLY A 183 -14.11 7.07 18.60
N LEU A 184 -13.85 6.55 19.80
CA LEU A 184 -13.29 5.21 19.99
C LEU A 184 -14.13 4.11 19.32
N GLN A 185 -15.45 4.12 19.55
CA GLN A 185 -16.36 3.10 19.03
C GLN A 185 -16.44 3.13 17.50
N ASP A 186 -16.44 4.32 16.91
CA ASP A 186 -16.39 4.54 15.46
C ASP A 186 -15.16 3.88 14.82
N TRP A 187 -14.01 3.93 15.51
CA TRP A 187 -12.76 3.34 15.05
C TRP A 187 -12.68 1.83 15.29
N VAL A 188 -13.35 1.30 16.32
CA VAL A 188 -13.53 -0.15 16.49
C VAL A 188 -14.31 -0.72 15.31
N GLU A 189 -15.39 -0.04 14.91
CA GLU A 189 -16.22 -0.47 13.77
C GLU A 189 -15.43 -0.42 12.45
N ARG A 190 -14.62 0.61 12.24
CA ARG A 190 -13.71 0.71 11.07
C ARG A 190 -12.68 -0.41 11.04
N ALA A 191 -12.12 -0.80 12.19
CA ALA A 191 -11.20 -1.93 12.27
C ALA A 191 -11.89 -3.26 11.94
N MET A 192 -13.13 -3.47 12.38
CA MET A 192 -13.90 -4.66 12.03
C MET A 192 -14.25 -4.69 10.54
N GLU A 193 -14.58 -3.54 9.95
CA GLU A 193 -14.82 -3.44 8.51
C GLU A 193 -13.55 -3.67 7.70
N CYS A 194 -12.40 -3.20 8.19
CA CYS A 194 -11.09 -3.51 7.60
C CYS A 194 -10.88 -5.03 7.49
N GLY A 195 -11.23 -5.78 8.54
CA GLY A 195 -11.16 -7.24 8.53
C GLY A 195 -12.08 -7.88 7.48
N ARG A 196 -13.30 -7.34 7.30
CA ARG A 196 -14.23 -7.82 6.26
C ARG A 196 -13.71 -7.58 4.85
N ILE A 197 -13.21 -6.38 4.58
CA ILE A 197 -12.65 -6.02 3.29
C ILE A 197 -11.36 -6.79 3.01
N ASN A 198 -10.55 -7.08 4.03
CA ASN A 198 -9.40 -7.96 3.89
C ASN A 198 -9.79 -9.37 3.44
N LEU A 199 -10.80 -9.99 4.07
CA LEU A 199 -11.29 -11.32 3.65
C LEU A 199 -11.79 -11.31 2.20
N ARG A 200 -12.53 -10.26 1.81
CA ARG A 200 -12.99 -10.06 0.44
C ARG A 200 -11.83 -9.95 -0.55
N THR A 201 -10.79 -9.20 -0.19
CA THR A 201 -9.61 -8.99 -1.03
C THR A 201 -8.77 -10.26 -1.16
N MET A 202 -8.62 -11.03 -0.09
CA MET A 202 -7.96 -12.34 -0.14
C MET A 202 -8.70 -13.30 -1.07
N LYS A 203 -10.04 -13.33 -1.04
CA LYS A 203 -10.85 -14.12 -1.98
C LYS A 203 -10.64 -13.66 -3.43
N LEU A 204 -10.57 -12.34 -3.67
CA LEU A 204 -10.29 -11.79 -4.99
C LEU A 204 -8.92 -12.23 -5.52
N LEU A 205 -7.89 -12.21 -4.67
CA LEU A 205 -6.53 -12.65 -5.03
C LEU A 205 -6.46 -14.16 -5.25
N ASP A 206 -7.12 -14.96 -4.42
CA ASP A 206 -7.25 -16.41 -4.59
C ASP A 206 -7.86 -16.75 -5.95
N GLU A 207 -8.99 -16.12 -6.30
CA GLU A 207 -9.62 -16.30 -7.61
C GLU A 207 -8.68 -15.85 -8.74
N ALA A 208 -8.00 -14.71 -8.58
CA ALA A 208 -7.07 -14.20 -9.59
C ALA A 208 -5.94 -15.18 -9.89
N ASN A 209 -5.30 -15.71 -8.85
CA ASN A 209 -4.20 -16.66 -9.00
C ASN A 209 -4.69 -18.02 -9.53
N THR A 210 -5.74 -18.59 -8.93
CA THR A 210 -6.20 -19.94 -9.29
C THR A 210 -6.80 -20.00 -10.68
N SER A 211 -7.48 -18.93 -11.13
CA SER A 211 -7.99 -18.85 -12.50
C SER A 211 -6.89 -18.62 -13.55
N ALA A 212 -5.77 -17.98 -13.17
CA ALA A 212 -4.65 -17.72 -14.08
C ALA A 212 -3.65 -18.88 -14.17
N PHE A 213 -3.38 -19.56 -13.05
CA PHE A 213 -2.27 -20.51 -12.92
C PHE A 213 -2.71 -21.93 -12.50
N GLY A 214 -3.99 -22.14 -12.18
CA GLY A 214 -4.51 -23.41 -11.68
C GLY A 214 -4.62 -23.45 -10.15
N HIS A 215 -5.34 -24.44 -9.64
CA HIS A 215 -5.41 -24.68 -8.20
C HIS A 215 -4.12 -25.35 -7.73
N PRO A 216 -3.54 -24.92 -6.59
CA PRO A 216 -2.36 -25.57 -6.05
C PRO A 216 -2.61 -27.04 -5.72
N GLU A 217 -1.64 -27.90 -6.07
CA GLU A 217 -1.63 -29.32 -5.79
C GLU A 217 -0.40 -29.71 -4.93
N PRO A 218 -0.49 -30.77 -4.10
CA PRO A 218 0.67 -31.26 -3.35
C PRO A 218 1.85 -31.57 -4.27
N THR A 219 2.94 -30.81 -4.13
CA THR A 219 4.11 -30.89 -5.02
C THR A 219 5.41 -31.04 -4.24
N GLU A 220 6.24 -32.00 -4.65
CA GLU A 220 7.60 -32.15 -4.11
C GLU A 220 8.53 -31.11 -4.72
N VAL A 221 9.15 -30.28 -3.87
CA VAL A 221 10.05 -29.20 -4.29
C VAL A 221 11.50 -29.55 -3.97
N SER A 222 12.37 -29.48 -4.98
CA SER A 222 13.81 -29.70 -4.78
C SER A 222 14.47 -28.48 -4.15
N LEU A 223 15.16 -28.67 -3.02
CA LEU A 223 15.96 -27.63 -2.36
C LEU A 223 17.43 -27.60 -2.85
N GLY A 224 17.80 -28.47 -3.79
CA GLY A 224 19.17 -28.63 -4.28
C GLY A 224 19.53 -27.66 -5.42
N ALA A 225 20.82 -27.35 -5.52
CA ALA A 225 21.34 -26.55 -6.63
C ALA A 225 21.60 -27.42 -7.88
N ARG A 226 21.37 -26.83 -9.06
CA ARG A 226 21.69 -27.39 -10.38
C ARG A 226 22.83 -26.60 -10.99
N LYS A 227 23.74 -27.28 -11.69
CA LYS A 227 24.86 -26.63 -12.39
C LYS A 227 24.32 -25.72 -13.52
N GLY A 228 24.78 -24.48 -13.58
CA GLY A 228 24.43 -23.54 -14.65
C GLY A 228 24.27 -22.10 -14.14
N LYS A 229 23.88 -21.20 -15.04
CA LYS A 229 23.43 -19.84 -14.66
C LYS A 229 22.04 -19.92 -14.06
N ALA A 230 21.69 -18.98 -13.19
CA ALA A 230 20.40 -18.97 -12.53
C ALA A 230 19.87 -17.55 -12.28
N ILE A 231 18.55 -17.44 -12.21
CA ILE A 231 17.80 -16.30 -11.67
C ILE A 231 17.06 -16.79 -10.42
N LEU A 232 17.12 -16.02 -9.34
CA LEU A 232 16.37 -16.26 -8.11
C LEU A 232 15.25 -15.21 -8.00
N VAL A 233 14.00 -15.66 -8.00
CA VAL A 233 12.81 -14.82 -7.91
C VAL A 233 12.27 -14.86 -6.48
N SER A 234 12.05 -13.70 -5.88
CA SER A 234 11.46 -13.55 -4.55
C SER A 234 10.29 -12.57 -4.57
N GLY A 235 9.63 -12.36 -3.43
CA GLY A 235 8.38 -11.60 -3.35
C GLY A 235 7.16 -12.53 -3.47
N HIS A 236 6.11 -12.06 -4.14
CA HIS A 236 4.80 -12.74 -4.19
C HIS A 236 4.14 -12.71 -5.58
N ASP A 237 4.72 -12.01 -6.56
CA ASP A 237 4.04 -11.75 -7.83
C ASP A 237 4.20 -12.93 -8.80
N LEU A 238 3.16 -13.75 -8.89
CA LEU A 238 3.16 -14.92 -9.77
C LEU A 238 3.16 -14.56 -11.27
N LYS A 239 2.63 -13.38 -11.63
CA LYS A 239 2.69 -12.91 -13.01
C LYS A 239 4.13 -12.60 -13.43
N ASP A 240 4.91 -11.95 -12.56
CA ASP A 240 6.33 -11.71 -12.81
C ASP A 240 7.11 -13.02 -12.99
N LEU A 241 6.90 -13.99 -12.09
CA LEU A 241 7.53 -15.31 -12.23
C LEU A 241 7.13 -16.00 -13.54
N TYR A 242 5.86 -15.96 -13.90
CA TYR A 242 5.36 -16.55 -15.14
C TYR A 242 6.02 -15.95 -16.38
N GLU A 243 6.15 -14.62 -16.44
CA GLU A 243 6.83 -13.95 -17.55
C GLU A 243 8.34 -14.25 -17.58
N ILE A 244 8.99 -14.36 -16.42
CA ILE A 244 10.41 -14.80 -16.32
C ILE A 244 10.58 -16.22 -16.86
N LEU A 245 9.70 -17.15 -16.47
CA LEU A 245 9.74 -18.54 -16.94
C LEU A 245 9.60 -18.61 -18.46
N LYS A 246 8.64 -17.88 -19.02
CA LYS A 246 8.45 -17.78 -20.48
C LYS A 246 9.69 -17.25 -21.20
N GLN A 247 10.29 -16.17 -20.69
CA GLN A 247 11.45 -15.54 -21.32
C GLN A 247 12.74 -16.36 -21.18
N THR A 248 12.82 -17.25 -20.20
CA THR A 248 14.00 -18.10 -19.94
C THR A 248 13.89 -19.50 -20.53
N GLU A 249 12.73 -19.88 -21.07
CA GLU A 249 12.53 -21.17 -21.73
C GLU A 249 13.54 -21.37 -22.88
N GLY A 250 14.21 -22.53 -22.90
CA GLY A 250 15.21 -22.87 -23.92
C GLY A 250 16.55 -22.13 -23.82
N THR A 251 16.73 -21.19 -22.89
CA THR A 251 17.96 -20.40 -22.75
C THR A 251 19.08 -21.11 -21.97
N GLY A 252 18.75 -22.19 -21.25
CA GLY A 252 19.66 -22.87 -20.33
C GLY A 252 19.91 -22.14 -19.00
N ILE A 253 19.11 -21.11 -18.69
CA ILE A 253 19.10 -20.42 -17.39
C ILE A 253 18.11 -21.14 -16.46
N ASN A 254 18.57 -21.52 -15.26
CA ASN A 254 17.70 -22.09 -14.24
C ASN A 254 16.91 -20.97 -13.53
N VAL A 255 15.64 -21.21 -13.20
CA VAL A 255 14.83 -20.29 -12.37
C VAL A 255 14.58 -20.94 -11.01
N TYR A 256 14.87 -20.20 -9.95
CA TYR A 256 14.65 -20.58 -8.56
C TYR A 256 13.65 -19.63 -7.89
N THR A 257 12.90 -20.14 -6.92
CA THR A 257 12.04 -19.32 -6.05
C THR A 257 12.70 -19.12 -4.68
N HIS A 258 12.37 -18.02 -4.01
CA HIS A 258 12.88 -17.68 -2.68
C HIS A 258 11.80 -17.06 -1.79
N GLY A 259 11.73 -17.51 -0.53
CA GLY A 259 10.77 -17.02 0.45
C GLY A 259 9.34 -17.33 0.02
N GLU A 260 8.51 -16.30 -0.05
CA GLU A 260 7.08 -16.39 -0.36
C GLU A 260 6.76 -16.72 -1.83
N MET A 261 7.78 -16.90 -2.67
CA MET A 261 7.61 -17.49 -4.02
C MET A 261 7.62 -19.03 -3.99
N LEU A 262 7.89 -19.68 -2.85
CA LEU A 262 7.85 -21.14 -2.73
C LEU A 262 6.49 -21.76 -3.16
N PRO A 263 5.32 -21.18 -2.83
CA PRO A 263 4.03 -21.74 -3.23
C PRO A 263 3.83 -21.83 -4.75
N ALA A 264 4.61 -21.11 -5.56
CA ALA A 264 4.50 -21.15 -7.02
C ALA A 264 4.91 -22.50 -7.66
N HIS A 265 5.46 -23.43 -6.88
CA HIS A 265 5.74 -24.79 -7.34
C HIS A 265 4.49 -25.71 -7.31
N GLY A 266 3.48 -25.36 -6.52
CA GLY A 266 2.27 -26.16 -6.30
C GLY A 266 1.11 -25.70 -7.14
#